data_AF-A0A8K0DMC7-F1
#
_entry.id   AF-A0A8K0DMC7-F1
#
_cell.length_a   1.000
_cell.length_b   1.000
_cell.length_c   1.000
_cell.angle_alpha   90.00
_cell.angle_beta   90.00
_cell.angle_gamma   90.00
#
_symmetry.space_group_name_H-M   'P 1'
#
loop_
_entity.id
_entity.type
_entity.pdbx_description
1 polymer ?
#
loop_
_entity_poly.entity_id
_entity_poly.type
_entity_poly.pdbx_seq_one_letter_code
_entity_poly.pdbx_strand_id
1 'polypeptide(L)'
;MGGTYSPIMLLEYLTISGVSCMEMYLIFQSDNAVHFLRGAIFLCAGLSQLSFYCIPAEFVSSQALGVADSIYQSDWASQYIPVIRKKCVIVMIRAQREVTFSAGGFMDVNCKMLVAVRT
;
A
#
# COMPACT_ATOMS: atom_id res chain seq x y z
N MET A 1 1.77 -8.28 19.47
CA MET A 1 0.52 -8.43 18.68
C MET A 1 0.68 -8.18 17.18
N GLY A 2 1.81 -7.68 16.67
CA GLY A 2 2.00 -7.40 15.23
C GLY A 2 2.53 -8.56 14.34
N GLY A 3 2.89 -9.71 14.91
CA GLY A 3 3.50 -10.82 14.14
C GLY A 3 2.51 -11.75 13.42
N THR A 4 1.28 -11.86 13.91
CA THR A 4 0.30 -12.85 13.44
C THR A 4 -0.46 -12.39 12.19
N TYR A 5 -0.69 -11.09 12.03
CA TYR A 5 -1.49 -10.54 10.92
C TYR A 5 -0.70 -10.37 9.62
N SER A 6 0.62 -10.19 9.71
CA SER A 6 1.51 -10.02 8.56
C SER A 6 1.42 -11.19 7.55
N PRO A 7 1.55 -12.48 7.93
CA PRO A 7 1.43 -13.58 6.98
C PRO A 7 0.01 -13.73 6.40
N ILE A 8 -1.01 -13.38 7.17
CA ILE A 8 -2.41 -13.46 6.75
C ILE A 8 -2.70 -12.43 5.65
N MET A 9 -2.24 -11.19 5.80
CA MET A 9 -2.40 -10.15 4.79
C MET A 9 -1.66 -10.49 3.49
N LEU A 10 -0.46 -11.09 3.61
CA LEU A 10 0.31 -11.54 2.44
C LEU A 10 -0.41 -12.66 1.68
N LEU A 11 -0.92 -13.67 2.40
CA LEU A 11 -1.67 -14.77 1.79
C LEU A 11 -2.95 -14.28 1.10
N GLU A 12 -3.69 -13.38 1.76
CA GLU A 12 -4.90 -12.77 1.20
C GLU A 12 -4.58 -12.04 -0.11
N TYR A 13 -3.55 -11.19 -0.13
CA TYR A 13 -3.15 -10.48 -1.34
C TYR A 13 -2.77 -11.43 -2.50
N LEU A 14 -1.98 -12.47 -2.21
CA LEU A 14 -1.60 -13.46 -3.22
C LEU A 14 -2.83 -14.17 -3.79
N THR A 15 -3.79 -14.56 -2.94
CA THR A 15 -5.02 -15.22 -3.40
C THR A 15 -5.88 -14.30 -4.27
N ILE A 16 -6.04 -13.03 -3.89
CA ILE A 16 -6.83 -12.06 -4.65
C ILE A 16 -6.20 -11.81 -6.02
N SER A 17 -4.89 -11.61 -6.07
CA SER A 17 -4.17 -11.38 -7.34
C SER A 17 -4.27 -12.57 -8.30
N GLY A 18 -4.18 -13.80 -7.77
CA GLY A 18 -4.34 -15.02 -8.56
C GLY A 18 -5.74 -15.16 -9.13
N VAL A 19 -6.77 -14.95 -8.30
CA VAL A 19 -8.18 -15.02 -8.73
C VAL A 19 -8.48 -13.95 -9.78
N SER A 20 -8.00 -12.71 -9.60
CA SER A 20 -8.25 -11.64 -10.59
C SER A 20 -7.60 -11.91 -11.95
N CYS A 21 -6.40 -12.50 -11.99
CA CYS A 21 -5.76 -12.85 -13.25
C CYS A 21 -6.53 -13.94 -14.00
N MET A 22 -7.04 -14.95 -13.29
CA MET A 22 -7.82 -16.02 -13.89
C MET A 22 -9.18 -15.51 -14.40
N GLU A 23 -9.87 -14.67 -13.64
CA GLU A 23 -11.12 -14.02 -14.06
C GLU A 23 -10.90 -13.12 -15.29
N MET A 24 -9.82 -12.34 -15.32
CA MET A 24 -9.47 -11.52 -16.48
C MET A 24 -9.29 -12.37 -17.74
N TYR A 25 -8.56 -13.48 -17.65
CA TYR A 25 -8.39 -14.41 -18.77
C TYR A 25 -9.74 -14.99 -19.25
N LEU A 26 -10.64 -15.35 -18.33
CA LEU A 26 -11.98 -15.86 -18.67
C LEU A 26 -12.83 -14.80 -19.39
N ILE A 27 -12.72 -13.52 -19.02
CA ILE A 27 -13.41 -12.41 -19.71
C ILE A 27 -12.93 -12.31 -21.16
N PHE A 28 -11.62 -12.38 -21.40
CA PHE A 28 -11.04 -12.28 -22.75
C PHE A 28 -11.47 -13.41 -23.69
N GLN A 29 -11.72 -14.60 -23.15
CA GLN A 29 -12.13 -15.76 -23.94
C GLN A 29 -13.66 -15.82 -24.14
N SER A 30 -14.45 -15.17 -23.27
CA SER A 30 -15.91 -15.25 -23.33
C SER A 30 -16.52 -14.25 -24.32
N ASP A 31 -17.35 -14.73 -25.23
CA ASP A 31 -18.19 -13.89 -26.12
C ASP A 31 -19.56 -13.56 -25.49
N ASN A 32 -19.78 -14.04 -24.26
CA ASN A 32 -21.04 -13.89 -23.54
C ASN A 32 -21.05 -12.62 -22.71
N ALA A 33 -21.98 -11.70 -23.01
CA ALA A 33 -22.15 -10.43 -22.28
C ALA A 33 -22.36 -10.61 -20.76
N VAL A 34 -22.96 -11.72 -20.32
CA VAL A 34 -23.19 -12.04 -18.90
C VAL A 34 -21.88 -12.35 -18.18
N HIS A 35 -20.95 -13.07 -18.83
CA HIS A 35 -19.63 -13.36 -18.26
C HIS A 35 -18.77 -12.12 -18.19
N PHE A 36 -18.85 -11.27 -19.22
CA PHE A 36 -18.21 -9.96 -19.22
C PHE A 36 -18.70 -9.07 -18.06
N LEU A 37 -20.02 -8.96 -17.87
CA LEU A 37 -20.60 -8.17 -16.78
C LEU A 37 -20.18 -8.71 -15.41
N ARG A 38 -20.20 -10.03 -15.23
CA ARG A 38 -19.77 -10.67 -13.97
C ARG A 38 -18.29 -10.38 -13.69
N GLY A 39 -17.44 -10.54 -14.70
CA GLY A 39 -16.01 -10.25 -14.58
C GLY A 39 -15.71 -8.78 -14.28
N ALA A 40 -16.44 -7.85 -14.91
CA ALA A 40 -16.35 -6.42 -14.60
C ALA A 40 -16.70 -6.12 -13.13
N ILE A 41 -17.75 -6.75 -12.60
CA ILE A 41 -18.12 -6.62 -11.17
C ILE A 41 -17.02 -7.17 -10.26
N PHE A 42 -16.40 -8.31 -10.61
CA PHE A 42 -15.27 -8.87 -9.86
C PHE A 42 -14.04 -7.96 -9.86
N LEU A 43 -13.71 -7.36 -11.01
CA LEU A 43 -12.61 -6.39 -11.11
C LEU A 43 -12.89 -5.14 -10.26
N CYS A 44 -14.11 -4.60 -10.31
CA CYS A 44 -14.50 -3.48 -9.45
C CYS A 44 -14.43 -3.83 -7.96
N ALA A 45 -14.84 -5.05 -7.58
CA ALA A 45 -14.73 -5.52 -6.20
C ALA A 45 -13.26 -5.62 -5.75
N GLY A 46 -12.38 -6.17 -6.59
CA GLY A 46 -10.94 -6.25 -6.31
C GLY A 46 -10.29 -4.87 -6.15
N LEU A 47 -10.63 -3.90 -7.01
CA LEU A 47 -10.16 -2.51 -6.89
C LEU A 47 -10.65 -1.85 -5.59
N SER A 48 -11.90 -2.12 -5.19
CA SER A 48 -12.43 -1.61 -3.92
C SER A 48 -11.68 -2.18 -2.72
N GLN A 49 -11.37 -3.49 -2.74
CA GLN A 49 -10.63 -4.16 -1.68
C GLN A 49 -9.20 -3.61 -1.57
N LEU A 50 -8.52 -3.39 -2.70
CA LEU A 50 -7.21 -2.73 -2.74
C LEU A 50 -7.27 -1.31 -2.16
N SER A 51 -8.32 -0.54 -2.49
CA SER A 51 -8.51 0.81 -1.96
C SER A 51 -8.65 0.83 -0.44
N PHE A 52 -9.40 -0.12 0.14
CA PHE A 52 -9.53 -0.25 1.59
C PHE A 52 -8.20 -0.54 2.30
N TYR A 53 -7.27 -1.25 1.65
CA TYR A 53 -5.95 -1.52 2.21
C TYR A 53 -4.95 -0.37 1.99
N CYS A 54 -4.99 0.28 0.83
CA CYS A 54 -3.99 1.29 0.48
C CYS A 54 -4.28 2.67 1.12
N ILE A 55 -5.54 3.07 1.31
CA ILE A 55 -5.90 4.34 1.98
C ILE A 55 -5.30 4.47 3.39
N PRO A 56 -5.49 3.51 4.32
CA PRO A 56 -4.91 3.62 5.65
C PRO A 56 -3.37 3.52 5.61
N ALA A 57 -2.80 2.75 4.69
CA ALA A 57 -1.36 2.66 4.51
C ALA A 57 -0.76 4.03 4.10
N GLU A 58 -1.39 4.73 3.16
CA GLU A 58 -0.98 6.06 2.72
C GLU A 58 -1.20 7.12 3.80
N PHE A 59 -2.32 7.05 4.54
CA PHE A 59 -2.60 7.93 5.67
C PHE A 59 -1.59 7.78 6.81
N VAL A 60 -1.17 6.54 7.12
CA VAL A 60 -0.12 6.29 8.11
C VAL A 60 1.23 6.80 7.60
N SER A 61 1.54 6.61 6.31
CA SER A 61 2.78 7.09 5.72
C SER A 61 2.85 8.62 5.70
N SER A 62 1.76 9.31 5.35
CA SER A 62 1.72 10.78 5.30
C SER A 62 1.84 11.41 6.69
N GLN A 63 1.18 10.82 7.69
CA GLN A 63 1.34 11.24 9.08
C GLN A 63 2.75 10.97 9.60
N ALA A 64 3.35 9.83 9.27
CA ALA A 64 4.72 9.54 9.67
C ALA A 64 5.70 10.58 9.09
N LEU A 65 5.53 10.98 7.82
CA LEU A 65 6.29 12.06 7.21
C LEU A 65 6.07 13.40 7.91
N GLY A 66 4.82 13.75 8.24
CA GLY A 66 4.52 14.99 8.99
C GLY A 66 5.15 15.02 10.39
N VAL A 67 5.18 13.87 11.08
CA VAL A 67 5.89 13.72 12.36
C VAL A 67 7.40 13.86 12.16
N ALA A 68 7.99 13.25 11.12
CA ALA A 68 9.41 13.37 10.82
C ALA A 68 9.82 14.82 10.52
N ASP A 69 9.01 15.55 9.76
CA ASP A 69 9.24 16.96 9.42
C ASP A 69 9.12 17.87 10.66
N SER A 70 8.11 17.62 11.50
CA SER A 70 7.95 18.33 12.77
C SER A 70 9.12 18.10 13.73
N ILE A 71 9.66 16.88 13.79
CA ILE A 71 10.87 16.59 14.57
C ILE A 71 12.08 17.27 13.92
N TYR A 72 12.20 17.29 12.58
CA TYR A 72 13.33 17.93 11.89
C TYR A 72 13.41 19.43 12.20
N GLN A 73 12.26 20.11 12.25
CA GLN A 73 12.14 21.54 12.59
C GLN A 73 12.32 21.86 14.09
N SER A 74 12.33 20.84 14.95
CA SER A 74 12.57 21.03 16.39
C SER A 74 14.07 21.22 16.70
N ASP A 75 14.40 21.77 17.87
CA ASP A 75 15.79 21.97 18.34
C ASP A 75 16.50 20.65 18.76
N TRP A 76 16.16 19.51 18.13
CA TRP A 76 16.68 18.18 18.46
C TRP A 76 18.21 18.09 18.33
N ALA A 77 18.83 18.96 17.54
CA ALA A 77 20.28 19.06 17.38
C ALA A 77 20.96 19.74 18.59
N SER A 78 20.26 20.66 19.27
CA SER A 78 20.70 21.37 20.47
C SER A 78 20.57 20.52 21.75
N GLN A 79 19.77 19.44 21.68
CA GLN A 79 19.51 18.58 22.83
C GLN A 79 20.72 17.69 23.18
N TYR A 80 21.24 17.85 24.40
CA TYR A 80 22.47 17.22 24.90
C TYR A 80 22.36 15.70 25.16
N ILE A 81 21.21 15.08 24.89
CA ILE A 81 20.94 13.67 25.19
C ILE A 81 21.14 12.80 23.93
N PRO A 82 22.25 12.05 23.81
CA PRO A 82 22.57 11.29 22.60
C PRO A 82 21.56 10.17 22.28
N VAL A 83 20.87 9.66 23.29
CA VAL A 83 19.82 8.64 23.16
C VAL A 83 18.60 9.19 22.40
N ILE A 84 18.22 10.44 22.65
CA ILE A 84 17.07 11.09 22.02
C ILE A 84 17.38 11.42 20.55
N ARG A 85 18.59 11.90 20.27
CA ARG A 85 19.06 12.14 18.89
C ARG A 85 19.05 10.86 18.05
N LYS A 86 19.60 9.76 18.56
CA LYS A 86 19.57 8.45 17.86
C LYS A 86 18.14 7.98 17.58
N LYS A 87 17.23 8.12 18.56
CA LYS A 87 15.82 7.73 18.39
C LYS A 87 15.11 8.60 17.34
N CYS A 88 15.31 9.92 17.35
CA CYS A 88 14.73 10.81 16.35
C CYS A 88 15.18 10.45 14.93
N VAL A 89 16.48 10.23 14.72
CA VAL A 89 17.02 9.84 13.41
C VAL A 89 16.45 8.49 12.94
N ILE A 90 16.33 7.50 13.83
CA ILE A 90 15.73 6.20 13.48
C ILE A 90 14.24 6.35 13.11
N VAL A 91 13.50 7.19 13.84
CA VAL A 91 12.08 7.47 13.56
C VAL A 91 11.93 8.19 12.22
N MET A 92 12.76 9.19 11.92
CA MET A 92 12.77 9.88 10.62
C MET A 92 13.06 8.92 9.46
N ILE A 93 14.09 8.09 9.58
CA ILE A 93 14.46 7.10 8.53
C ILE A 93 13.32 6.10 8.31
N ARG A 94 12.64 5.67 9.38
CA ARG A 94 11.51 4.74 9.26
C ARG A 94 10.25 5.39 8.72
N ALA A 95 10.00 6.66 9.05
CA ALA A 95 8.88 7.44 8.56
C ALA A 95 8.99 7.77 7.07
N GLN A 96 10.23 7.87 6.55
CA GLN A 96 10.49 8.07 5.13
C GLN A 96 10.35 6.80 4.28
N ARG A 97 10.19 5.63 4.91
CA ARG A 97 9.98 4.37 4.17
C ARG A 97 8.53 4.29 3.74
N GLU A 98 8.23 4.76 2.53
CA GLU A 98 6.94 4.49 1.89
C GLU A 98 6.68 2.98 1.88
N VAL A 99 5.50 2.58 2.35
CA VAL A 99 5.04 1.20 2.28
C VAL A 99 4.64 0.92 0.84
N THR A 100 5.63 0.68 -0.03
CA THR A 100 5.39 0.27 -1.41
C THR A 100 5.12 -1.22 -1.44
N PHE A 101 3.90 -1.59 -1.86
CA PHE A 101 3.59 -2.97 -2.16
C PHE A 101 4.22 -3.27 -3.52
N SER A 102 5.47 -3.74 -3.50
CA SER A 102 6.23 -4.03 -4.71
C SER A 102 5.64 -5.28 -5.37
N ALA A 103 4.95 -5.09 -6.50
CA ALA A 103 4.55 -6.19 -7.36
C ALA A 103 5.79 -6.66 -8.14
N GLY A 104 6.60 -7.52 -7.51
CA GLY A 104 7.64 -8.30 -8.18
C GLY A 104 8.71 -7.50 -8.93
N GLY A 105 9.01 -6.25 -8.54
CA GLY A 105 10.08 -5.45 -9.15
C GLY A 105 9.76 -4.81 -10.50
N PHE A 106 8.52 -4.89 -10.98
CA PHE A 106 8.11 -4.26 -12.25
C PHE A 106 7.35 -2.94 -12.06
N MET A 107 6.63 -2.75 -10.95
CA MET A 107 5.94 -1.50 -10.61
C MET A 107 5.66 -1.41 -9.11
N ASP A 108 5.90 -0.24 -8.53
CA ASP A 108 5.48 0.10 -7.16
C ASP A 108 3.98 0.40 -7.19
N VAL A 109 3.17 -0.55 -6.72
CA VAL A 109 1.72 -0.35 -6.64
C VAL A 109 1.44 0.57 -5.45
N ASN A 110 1.27 1.86 -5.74
CA ASN A 110 0.88 2.88 -4.77
C ASN A 110 -0.58 3.31 -5.02
N CYS A 111 -1.31 3.77 -3.99
CA CYS A 111 -2.59 4.47 -4.14
C CYS A 111 -2.51 5.57 -5.20
N LYS A 112 -1.38 6.28 -5.26
CA LYS A 112 -1.06 7.27 -6.29
C LYS A 112 -1.16 6.72 -7.72
N MET A 113 -0.78 5.47 -7.94
CA MET A 113 -0.88 4.82 -9.26
C MET A 113 -2.33 4.47 -9.61
N LEU A 114 -3.14 4.06 -8.63
CA LEU A 114 -4.57 3.80 -8.81
C LEU A 114 -5.32 5.08 -9.19
N VAL A 115 -4.89 6.23 -8.66
CA VAL A 115 -5.37 7.57 -9.05
C VAL A 115 -4.82 8.00 -10.41
N ALA A 116 -3.57 7.65 -10.75
CA ALA A 116 -2.93 7.98 -12.03
C ALA A 116 -3.53 7.25 -13.25
N VAL A 117 -4.28 6.16 -13.05
CA VAL A 117 -5.08 5.52 -14.13
C VAL A 117 -6.19 6.46 -14.67
N ARG A 118 -6.41 7.61 -14.04
CA ARG A 118 -7.18 8.73 -14.60
C ARG A 118 -6.27 9.79 -15.25
N THR A 119 -5.60 9.48 -16.36
CA THR A 119 -5.16 10.45 -17.38
C THR A 119 -4.88 9.72 -18.68
#